data_AF-A0AAJ0ZSY7-F1
#
_entry.id   AF-A0AAJ0ZSY7-F1
#
_cell.length_a   1.000
_cell.length_b   1.000
_cell.length_c   1.000
_cell.angle_alpha   90.00
_cell.angle_beta   90.00
_cell.angle_gamma   90.00
#
_symmetry.space_group_name_H-M   'P 1'
#
loop_
_entity.id
_entity.type
_entity.pdbx_description
1 polymer ?
#
loop_
_entity_poly.entity_id
_entity_poly.type
_entity_poly.pdbx_seq_one_letter_code
_entity_poly.pdbx_strand_id
1 'polypeptide(L)'
;MTNIELPPKLAESFKAACREFKLTESQKKRALERVLELYKKSCFEPGEAVGVIAAQSISEPGTQLTMRTYHVAGAAQIELKLGLPRLIEIFDARRIPSTPMMTIYLQSRWNTKDKAIELAEDIREVKLRDIVATPAIDLLNMTIEMPFDETMIKSKRVKVNDVIAILKESFKGVSIRTKGTGIVIAPKETVTVKELQKLKAKLLDAHIKGVTG
;
A
#
# COMPACT_ATOMS: atom_id res chain seq x y z
N MET A 1 -6.29 39.42 -31.94
CA MET A 1 -5.39 39.27 -30.79
C MET A 1 -6.21 38.81 -29.59
N THR A 2 -5.91 37.59 -29.13
CA THR A 2 -6.27 36.96 -27.85
C THR A 2 -7.74 36.94 -27.41
N ASN A 3 -8.45 35.96 -27.96
CA ASN A 3 -9.65 35.34 -27.41
C ASN A 3 -9.30 34.64 -26.08
N ILE A 4 -9.20 35.38 -24.98
CA ILE A 4 -9.08 34.77 -23.64
C ILE A 4 -10.49 34.67 -23.07
N GLU A 5 -11.18 33.61 -23.47
CA GLU A 5 -12.34 33.11 -22.74
C GLU A 5 -11.85 32.65 -21.35
N LEU A 6 -12.52 33.11 -20.29
CA LEU A 6 -12.22 32.73 -18.91
C LEU A 6 -12.09 31.19 -18.79
N PRO A 7 -11.23 30.67 -17.88
CA PRO A 7 -11.17 29.24 -17.61
C PRO A 7 -12.58 28.69 -17.35
N PRO A 8 -12.93 27.49 -17.87
CA PRO A 8 -14.29 26.98 -17.87
C PRO A 8 -14.89 26.89 -16.46
N LYS A 9 -14.09 26.50 -15.47
CA LYS A 9 -14.50 26.48 -14.05
C LYS A 9 -14.86 27.87 -13.53
N LEU A 10 -14.08 28.89 -13.88
CA LEU A 10 -14.33 30.27 -13.45
C LEU A 10 -15.59 30.82 -14.13
N ALA A 11 -15.82 30.48 -15.40
CA ALA A 11 -17.03 30.83 -16.12
C ALA A 11 -18.28 30.16 -15.53
N GLU A 12 -18.17 28.90 -15.10
CA GLU A 12 -19.25 28.19 -14.39
C GLU A 12 -19.54 28.81 -13.02
N SER A 13 -18.52 29.06 -12.21
CA SER A 13 -18.67 29.74 -10.91
C SER A 13 -19.28 31.14 -11.07
N PHE A 14 -18.88 31.89 -12.10
CA PHE A 14 -19.46 33.20 -12.40
C PHE A 14 -20.95 33.09 -12.79
N LYS A 15 -21.32 32.11 -13.62
CA LYS A 15 -22.73 31.86 -13.98
C LYS A 15 -23.56 31.44 -12.77
N ALA A 16 -23.01 30.62 -11.88
CA ALA A 16 -23.66 30.22 -10.63
C ALA A 16 -23.91 31.44 -9.73
N ALA A 17 -22.88 32.28 -9.51
CA ALA A 17 -23.02 33.52 -8.75
C ALA A 17 -24.02 34.49 -9.40
N CYS A 18 -24.03 34.61 -10.73
CA CYS A 18 -25.01 35.44 -11.44
C CYS A 18 -26.46 35.01 -11.21
N ARG A 19 -26.71 33.69 -11.06
CA ARG A 19 -28.02 33.13 -10.76
C ARG A 19 -28.41 33.36 -9.30
N GLU A 20 -27.45 33.17 -8.39
CA GLU A 20 -27.65 33.35 -6.94
C GLU A 20 -28.02 34.79 -6.58
N PHE A 21 -27.26 35.77 -7.09
CA PHE A 21 -27.47 37.19 -6.79
C PHE A 21 -28.50 37.88 -7.70
N LYS A 22 -29.16 37.14 -8.62
CA LYS A 22 -30.18 37.64 -9.57
C LYS A 22 -29.78 38.97 -10.23
N LEU A 23 -28.55 39.03 -10.74
CA LEU A 23 -27.98 40.24 -11.32
C LEU A 23 -28.72 40.64 -12.60
N THR A 24 -28.96 41.95 -12.78
CA THR A 24 -29.45 42.50 -14.04
C THR A 24 -28.37 42.41 -15.13
N GLU A 25 -28.76 42.40 -16.41
CA GLU A 25 -27.81 42.31 -17.54
C GLU A 25 -26.71 43.40 -17.49
N SER A 26 -27.03 44.59 -17.00
CA SER A 26 -26.06 45.69 -16.81
C SER A 26 -25.07 45.43 -15.66
N GLN A 27 -25.50 44.74 -14.60
CA GLN A 27 -24.63 44.35 -13.50
C GLN A 27 -23.77 43.14 -13.86
N LYS A 28 -24.29 42.18 -14.62
CA LYS A 28 -23.53 41.04 -15.15
C LYS A 28 -22.37 41.49 -16.02
N LYS A 29 -22.62 42.44 -16.94
CA LYS A 29 -21.56 42.98 -17.81
C LYS A 29 -20.44 43.66 -17.01
N ARG A 30 -20.79 44.51 -16.04
CA ARG A 30 -19.82 45.17 -15.14
C ARG A 30 -19.04 44.17 -14.30
N ALA A 31 -19.71 43.16 -13.75
CA ALA A 31 -19.05 42.12 -12.96
C ALA A 31 -18.10 41.27 -13.82
N LEU A 32 -18.49 40.95 -15.06
CA LEU A 32 -17.65 40.20 -16.00
C LEU A 32 -16.39 41.00 -16.37
N GLU A 33 -16.54 42.29 -16.68
CA GLU A 33 -15.41 43.19 -16.95
C GLU A 33 -14.45 43.24 -15.75
N ARG A 34 -14.98 43.33 -14.53
CA ARG A 34 -14.18 43.35 -13.30
C ARG A 34 -13.45 42.03 -13.04
N VAL A 35 -14.10 40.89 -13.27
CA VAL A 35 -13.49 39.56 -13.14
C VAL A 35 -12.36 39.39 -14.15
N LEU A 36 -12.58 39.83 -15.39
CA LEU A 36 -11.56 39.76 -16.44
C LEU A 36 -10.37 40.67 -16.15
N GLU A 37 -10.61 41.87 -15.59
CA GLU A 37 -9.57 42.77 -15.13
C GLU A 37 -8.74 42.16 -13.98
N LEU A 38 -9.41 41.60 -12.96
CA LEU A 38 -8.75 40.94 -11.83
C LEU A 38 -7.93 39.74 -12.29
N TYR A 39 -8.48 38.90 -13.17
CA TYR A 39 -7.78 37.76 -13.73
C TYR A 39 -6.48 38.17 -14.44
N LYS A 40 -6.54 39.20 -15.29
CA LYS A 40 -5.35 39.74 -15.97
C LYS A 40 -4.32 40.30 -14.98
N LYS A 41 -4.77 40.91 -13.88
CA LYS A 41 -3.89 41.43 -12.81
C LYS A 41 -3.26 40.33 -11.96
N SER A 42 -3.90 39.16 -11.87
CA SER A 42 -3.38 38.02 -11.11
C SER A 42 -2.35 37.18 -11.88
N CYS A 43 -2.10 37.51 -13.15
CA CYS A 43 -1.03 36.88 -13.91
C CYS A 43 0.34 37.32 -13.36
N PHE A 44 1.28 36.39 -13.27
CA PHE A 44 2.66 36.68 -12.89
C PHE A 44 3.36 37.53 -13.98
N GLU A 45 4.39 38.27 -13.58
CA GLU A 45 5.14 39.11 -14.51
C GLU A 45 6.17 38.28 -15.30
N PRO A 46 6.26 38.43 -16.63
CA PRO A 46 7.28 37.75 -17.42
C PRO A 46 8.69 38.12 -16.95
N GLY A 47 9.53 37.11 -16.72
CA GLY A 47 10.92 37.29 -16.24
C GLY A 47 11.09 37.08 -14.74
N GLU A 48 10.01 36.84 -13.99
CA GLU A 48 10.08 36.50 -12.57
C GLU A 48 10.76 35.13 -12.34
N ALA A 49 11.57 35.03 -11.27
CA ALA A 49 12.33 33.83 -10.92
C ALA A 49 11.46 32.76 -10.22
N VAL A 50 10.40 32.31 -10.90
CA VAL A 50 9.39 31.39 -10.36
C VAL A 50 9.98 30.09 -9.80
N GLY A 51 11.08 29.60 -10.38
CA GLY A 51 11.75 28.38 -9.91
C GLY A 51 12.38 28.54 -8.53
N VAL A 52 13.00 29.69 -8.24
CA VAL A 52 13.62 29.97 -6.93
C VAL A 52 12.55 30.16 -5.87
N ILE A 53 11.51 30.94 -6.17
CA ILE A 53 10.38 31.17 -5.27
C ILE A 53 9.69 29.84 -4.94
N ALA A 54 9.39 29.02 -5.95
CA ALA A 54 8.77 27.71 -5.75
C ALA A 54 9.64 26.78 -4.90
N ALA A 55 10.95 26.73 -5.15
CA ALA A 55 11.88 25.91 -4.38
C ALA A 55 11.96 26.33 -2.90
N GLN A 56 11.94 27.64 -2.62
CA GLN A 56 11.92 28.14 -1.25
C GLN A 56 10.57 27.85 -0.57
N SER A 57 9.46 28.15 -1.26
CA SER A 57 8.10 27.95 -0.71
C SER A 57 7.79 26.49 -0.37
N ILE A 58 8.33 25.52 -1.10
CA ILE A 58 8.18 24.09 -0.74
C ILE A 58 9.12 23.66 0.39
N SER A 59 10.30 24.25 0.49
CA SER A 59 11.36 23.83 1.42
C SER A 59 11.23 24.46 2.81
N GLU A 60 10.77 25.70 2.90
CA GLU A 60 10.56 26.44 4.16
C GLU A 60 9.65 25.69 5.16
N PRO A 61 8.46 25.20 4.78
CA PRO A 61 7.62 24.42 5.70
C PRO A 61 8.24 23.06 6.04
N GLY A 62 9.17 22.54 5.23
CA GLY A 62 9.87 21.28 5.49
C GLY A 62 10.57 21.27 6.86
N THR A 63 11.12 22.40 7.28
CA THR A 63 11.76 22.55 8.61
C THR A 63 10.76 22.46 9.77
N GLN A 64 9.52 22.90 9.55
CA GLN A 64 8.43 22.91 10.53
C GLN A 64 7.67 21.56 10.58
N LEU A 65 7.85 20.70 9.59
CA LEU A 65 7.17 19.40 9.46
C LEU A 65 7.78 18.28 10.33
N THR A 66 8.75 18.60 11.20
CA THR A 66 9.51 17.60 11.98
C THR A 66 8.75 17.01 13.18
N MET A 67 7.66 17.62 13.67
CA MET A 67 7.00 17.19 14.93
C MET A 67 5.52 16.79 14.86
N ARG A 68 4.87 16.76 13.68
CA ARG A 68 3.40 16.61 13.60
C ARG A 68 2.83 15.20 13.35
N THR A 69 3.60 14.11 13.46
CA THR A 69 3.14 12.80 12.93
C THR A 69 3.17 11.59 13.87
N TYR A 70 3.51 11.72 15.16
CA TYR A 70 3.59 10.54 16.04
C TYR A 70 2.29 10.14 16.77
N HIS A 71 1.22 10.94 16.72
CA HIS A 71 -0.02 10.65 17.46
C HIS A 71 -1.31 10.82 16.65
N VAL A 72 -1.40 10.21 15.47
CA VAL A 72 -2.72 9.97 14.85
C VAL A 72 -3.37 8.77 15.55
N ALA A 73 -4.06 9.06 16.66
CA ALA A 73 -4.89 8.09 17.36
C ALA A 73 -6.17 7.84 16.55
N GLY A 74 -6.23 6.75 15.78
CA GLY A 74 -7.46 6.34 15.09
C GLY A 74 -7.27 5.13 14.18
N ALA A 75 -7.79 3.99 14.63
CA ALA A 75 -8.01 2.71 13.96
C ALA A 75 -7.08 2.34 12.75
N ALA A 76 -6.28 1.29 12.98
CA ALA A 76 -5.25 0.71 12.12
C ALA A 76 -3.92 1.48 12.10
N GLN A 77 -3.06 1.12 13.06
CA GLN A 77 -1.64 1.49 13.13
C GLN A 77 -0.88 0.99 11.90
N ILE A 78 -1.02 1.66 10.77
CA ILE A 78 0.04 1.65 9.76
C ILE A 78 0.98 2.75 10.23
N GLU A 79 2.21 2.38 10.58
CA GLU A 79 3.33 3.32 10.76
C GLU A 79 3.64 3.97 9.40
N LEU A 80 2.72 4.80 8.93
CA LEU A 80 2.89 5.59 7.73
C LEU A 80 4.01 6.56 8.07
N LYS A 81 5.09 6.54 7.28
CA LYS A 81 6.10 7.61 7.30
C LYS A 81 5.48 8.88 6.73
N LEU A 82 4.50 9.47 7.43
CA LEU A 82 3.86 10.72 7.04
C LEU A 82 4.82 11.88 7.33
N GLY A 83 4.82 12.87 6.44
CA GLY A 83 5.56 14.12 6.61
C GLY A 83 6.79 14.24 5.72
N LEU A 84 7.86 14.84 6.25
CA LEU A 84 9.06 15.18 5.49
C LEU A 84 9.78 13.97 4.86
N PRO A 85 9.94 12.81 5.53
CA PRO A 85 10.61 11.66 4.93
C PRO A 85 9.95 11.21 3.63
N ARG A 86 8.61 11.23 3.54
CA ARG A 86 7.89 10.85 2.32
C ARG A 86 8.07 11.84 1.19
N LEU A 87 8.11 13.14 1.49
CA LEU A 87 8.38 14.18 0.49
C LEU A 87 9.78 13.98 -0.13
N ILE A 88 10.79 13.67 0.70
CA ILE A 88 12.14 13.37 0.24
C ILE A 88 12.14 12.13 -0.67
N GLU A 89 11.44 11.05 -0.29
CA GLU A 89 11.38 9.84 -1.14
C GLU A 89 10.79 10.10 -2.53
N ILE A 90 9.76 10.94 -2.61
CA ILE A 90 9.11 11.31 -3.87
C ILE A 90 10.03 12.22 -4.69
N PHE A 91 10.65 13.20 -4.06
CA PHE A 91 11.56 14.15 -4.72
C PHE A 91 12.81 13.45 -5.28
N ASP A 92 13.40 12.53 -4.51
CA ASP A 92 14.57 11.74 -4.91
C ASP A 92 14.22 10.62 -5.91
N ALA A 93 12.95 10.46 -6.28
CA ALA A 93 12.45 9.41 -7.16
C ALA A 93 12.95 8.00 -6.75
N ARG A 94 12.89 7.67 -5.45
CA ARG A 94 13.38 6.38 -4.95
C ARG A 94 12.65 5.21 -5.61
N ARG A 95 13.42 4.24 -6.12
CA ARG A 95 12.89 3.05 -6.81
C ARG A 95 11.93 2.23 -5.96
N ILE A 96 12.23 2.07 -4.66
CA ILE A 96 11.38 1.35 -3.71
C ILE A 96 11.11 2.31 -2.54
N PRO A 97 9.87 2.81 -2.39
CA PRO A 97 9.52 3.66 -1.26
C PRO A 97 9.48 2.86 0.04
N SER A 98 9.68 3.54 1.17
CA SER A 98 9.39 2.93 2.46
C SER A 98 7.88 2.72 2.60
N THR A 99 7.46 1.57 3.14
CA THR A 99 6.04 1.26 3.41
C THR A 99 5.12 1.50 2.19
N PRO A 100 5.30 0.76 1.07
CA PRO A 100 4.43 0.91 -0.09
C PRO A 100 2.99 0.56 0.27
N MET A 101 2.04 1.32 -0.27
CA MET A 101 0.62 1.09 -0.08
C MET A 101 -0.13 1.12 -1.41
N MET A 102 -1.19 0.33 -1.50
CA MET A 102 -2.04 0.25 -2.68
C MET A 102 -3.50 0.31 -2.26
N THR A 103 -4.27 1.18 -2.90
CA THR A 103 -5.73 1.23 -2.74
C THR A 103 -6.36 0.43 -3.86
N ILE A 104 -7.01 -0.68 -3.51
CA ILE A 104 -7.67 -1.57 -4.48
C ILE A 104 -9.16 -1.20 -4.56
N TYR A 105 -9.60 -0.78 -5.74
CA TYR A 105 -11.01 -0.50 -5.99
C TYR A 105 -11.71 -1.73 -6.58
N LEU A 106 -12.89 -2.05 -6.05
CA LEU A 106 -13.75 -3.10 -6.59
C LEU A 106 -14.65 -2.54 -7.68
N GLN A 107 -14.85 -3.30 -8.76
CA GLN A 107 -15.86 -2.92 -9.75
C GLN A 107 -17.26 -3.00 -9.16
N SER A 108 -18.21 -2.25 -9.73
CA SER A 108 -19.59 -2.15 -9.21
C SER A 108 -20.29 -3.49 -9.01
N ARG A 109 -19.93 -4.53 -9.79
CA ARG A 109 -20.51 -5.88 -9.70
C ARG A 109 -20.03 -6.68 -8.48
N TRP A 110 -18.87 -6.34 -7.94
CA TRP A 110 -18.23 -7.04 -6.82
C TRP A 110 -18.05 -6.15 -5.58
N ASN A 111 -18.61 -4.93 -5.61
CA ASN A 111 -18.54 -3.99 -4.50
C ASN A 111 -19.54 -4.35 -3.38
N THR A 112 -19.36 -5.54 -2.82
CA THR A 112 -20.13 -6.04 -1.68
C THR A 112 -19.14 -6.40 -0.58
N LYS A 113 -19.52 -6.19 0.69
CA LYS A 113 -18.66 -6.44 1.85
C LYS A 113 -18.06 -7.86 1.84
N ASP A 114 -18.86 -8.87 1.53
CA ASP A 114 -18.40 -10.26 1.54
C ASP A 114 -17.35 -10.53 0.46
N LYS A 115 -17.52 -9.96 -0.73
CA LYS A 115 -16.56 -10.06 -1.84
C LYS A 115 -15.29 -9.28 -1.58
N ALA A 116 -15.39 -8.14 -0.90
CA ALA A 116 -14.22 -7.37 -0.47
C ALA A 116 -13.36 -8.17 0.52
N ILE A 117 -14.00 -8.82 1.50
CA ILE A 117 -13.30 -9.67 2.47
C ILE A 117 -12.67 -10.88 1.78
N GLU A 118 -13.41 -11.54 0.89
CA GLU A 118 -12.89 -12.67 0.11
C GLU A 118 -11.66 -12.30 -0.71
N LEU A 119 -11.70 -11.19 -1.45
CA LEU A 119 -10.55 -10.71 -2.21
C LEU A 119 -9.38 -10.32 -1.30
N ALA A 120 -9.64 -9.68 -0.15
CA ALA A 120 -8.60 -9.30 0.79
C ALA A 120 -7.86 -10.53 1.34
N GLU A 121 -8.56 -11.63 1.63
CA GLU A 121 -7.96 -12.90 2.05
C GLU A 121 -7.18 -13.60 0.92
N ASP A 122 -7.61 -13.44 -0.33
CA ASP A 122 -6.92 -14.04 -1.48
C ASP A 122 -5.65 -13.29 -1.88
N ILE A 123 -5.62 -11.95 -1.71
CA ILE A 123 -4.44 -11.13 -2.01
C ILE A 123 -3.39 -11.21 -0.90
N ARG A 124 -3.81 -11.37 0.36
CA ARG A 124 -2.91 -11.39 1.52
C ARG A 124 -1.84 -12.47 1.35
N GLU A 125 -0.57 -12.06 1.43
CA GLU A 125 0.56 -12.99 1.47
C GLU A 125 0.46 -13.87 2.72
N VAL A 126 0.56 -15.18 2.53
CA VAL A 126 0.61 -16.17 3.60
C VAL A 126 1.89 -16.94 3.45
N LYS A 127 2.75 -16.85 4.47
CA LYS A 127 3.97 -17.66 4.58
C LYS A 127 3.71 -18.86 5.50
N LEU A 128 4.56 -19.88 5.41
CA LEU A 128 4.44 -21.07 6.25
C LEU A 128 4.48 -20.72 7.75
N ARG A 129 5.31 -19.74 8.14
CA ARG A 129 5.37 -19.25 9.53
C ARG A 129 4.05 -18.74 10.08
N ASP A 130 3.14 -18.30 9.23
CA ASP A 130 1.88 -17.71 9.67
C ASP A 130 0.75 -18.75 9.80
N ILE A 131 1.01 -20.01 9.47
CA ILE A 131 0.08 -21.14 9.58
C ILE A 131 0.59 -22.25 10.50
N VAL A 132 1.86 -22.17 10.93
CA VAL A 132 2.50 -23.13 11.84
C VAL A 132 2.53 -22.54 13.25
N ALA A 133 2.19 -23.35 14.26
CA ALA A 133 2.17 -22.91 15.66
C ALA A 133 3.59 -22.84 16.26
N THR A 134 4.15 -24.00 16.61
CA THR A 134 5.48 -24.09 17.24
C THR A 134 6.34 -25.09 16.49
N PRO A 135 7.21 -24.64 15.57
CA PRO A 135 8.05 -25.55 14.80
C PRO A 135 9.18 -26.09 15.71
N ALA A 136 9.27 -27.40 15.83
CA ALA A 136 10.26 -28.10 16.64
C ALA A 136 11.27 -28.84 15.75
N ILE A 137 12.47 -29.05 16.28
CA ILE A 137 13.49 -29.89 15.64
C ILE A 137 13.63 -31.13 16.51
N ASP A 138 13.39 -32.29 15.93
CA ASP A 138 13.72 -33.57 16.54
C ASP A 138 15.15 -33.95 16.16
N LEU A 139 16.05 -33.88 17.14
CA LEU A 139 17.47 -34.17 16.98
C LEU A 139 17.76 -35.68 16.86
N LEU A 140 16.87 -36.54 17.36
CA LEU A 140 17.07 -38.00 17.31
C LEU A 140 16.84 -38.53 15.91
N ASN A 141 15.73 -38.09 15.30
CA ASN A 141 15.36 -38.50 13.95
C ASN A 141 15.85 -37.53 12.87
N MET A 142 16.53 -36.44 13.25
CA MET A 142 16.96 -35.34 12.36
C MET A 142 15.81 -34.81 11.50
N THR A 143 14.63 -34.62 12.12
CA THR A 143 13.43 -34.13 11.43
C THR A 143 12.95 -32.80 11.98
N ILE A 144 12.20 -32.07 11.17
CA ILE A 144 11.56 -30.81 11.56
C ILE A 144 10.06 -31.07 11.67
N GLU A 145 9.50 -30.89 12.85
CA GLU A 145 8.07 -31.00 13.11
C GLU A 145 7.44 -29.61 13.06
N MET A 146 6.42 -29.45 12.23
CA MET A 146 5.66 -28.21 12.08
C MET A 146 4.18 -28.49 12.27
N PRO A 147 3.66 -28.37 13.50
CA PRO A 147 2.22 -28.48 13.75
C PRO A 147 1.50 -27.28 13.15
N PHE A 148 0.42 -27.52 12.41
CA PHE A 148 -0.40 -26.41 11.92
C PHE A 148 -1.31 -25.87 13.01
N ASP A 149 -1.56 -24.57 12.93
CA ASP A 149 -2.62 -23.92 13.69
C ASP A 149 -3.93 -23.98 12.91
N GLU A 150 -4.88 -24.79 13.39
CA GLU A 150 -6.20 -24.96 12.75
C GLU A 150 -6.97 -23.64 12.62
N THR A 151 -6.78 -22.71 13.56
CA THR A 151 -7.47 -21.42 13.54
C THR A 151 -6.92 -20.53 12.42
N MET A 152 -5.60 -20.56 12.22
CA MET A 152 -4.91 -19.81 11.17
C MET A 152 -5.17 -20.39 9.77
N ILE A 153 -5.26 -21.72 9.66
CA ILE A 153 -5.63 -22.38 8.40
C ILE A 153 -7.06 -22.03 7.98
N LYS A 154 -8.01 -22.08 8.91
CA LYS A 154 -9.43 -21.77 8.64
C LYS A 154 -9.64 -20.30 8.27
N SER A 155 -9.03 -19.39 9.02
CA SER A 155 -9.14 -17.94 8.74
C SER A 155 -8.56 -17.56 7.38
N LYS A 156 -7.44 -18.16 6.98
CA LYS A 156 -6.75 -17.86 5.71
C LYS A 156 -7.24 -18.66 4.51
N ARG A 157 -8.23 -19.54 4.69
CA ARG A 157 -8.79 -20.41 3.64
C ARG A 157 -7.72 -21.17 2.87
N VAL A 158 -6.75 -21.75 3.59
CA VAL A 158 -5.66 -22.55 2.99
C VAL A 158 -6.00 -24.04 3.13
N LYS A 159 -5.76 -24.84 2.09
CA LYS A 159 -5.88 -26.30 2.16
C LYS A 159 -4.52 -26.92 2.45
N VAL A 160 -4.48 -27.90 3.36
CA VAL A 160 -3.24 -28.60 3.72
C VAL A 160 -2.60 -29.30 2.52
N ASN A 161 -3.41 -29.83 1.60
CA ASN A 161 -2.91 -30.48 0.39
C ASN A 161 -2.13 -29.53 -0.52
N ASP A 162 -2.62 -28.29 -0.67
CA ASP A 162 -2.00 -27.27 -1.50
C ASP A 162 -0.65 -26.83 -0.89
N VAL A 163 -0.60 -26.69 0.44
CA VAL A 163 0.64 -26.41 1.19
C VAL A 163 1.69 -27.49 0.92
N ILE A 164 1.32 -28.77 0.99
CA ILE A 164 2.25 -29.88 0.76
C ILE A 164 2.75 -29.89 -0.68
N ALA A 165 1.88 -29.62 -1.66
CA ALA A 165 2.27 -29.56 -3.07
C ALA A 165 3.31 -28.45 -3.31
N ILE A 166 3.05 -27.24 -2.80
CA ILE A 166 3.93 -26.07 -2.92
C ILE A 166 5.28 -26.33 -2.25
N LEU A 167 5.28 -26.94 -1.06
CA LEU A 167 6.52 -27.26 -0.36
C LEU A 167 7.33 -28.35 -1.07
N LYS A 168 6.69 -29.36 -1.66
CA LYS A 168 7.38 -30.39 -2.47
C LYS A 168 8.01 -29.80 -3.74
N GLU A 169 7.32 -28.87 -4.39
CA GLU A 169 7.84 -28.17 -5.57
C GLU A 169 9.02 -27.26 -5.21
N SER A 170 8.90 -26.52 -4.10
CA SER A 170 9.92 -25.59 -3.62
C SER A 170 11.16 -26.28 -3.04
N PHE A 171 11.01 -27.49 -2.48
CA PHE A 171 12.09 -28.21 -1.77
C PHE A 171 12.22 -29.68 -2.23
N LYS A 172 12.88 -29.91 -3.37
CA LYS A 172 13.09 -31.25 -3.97
C LYS A 172 13.95 -32.22 -3.13
N GLY A 173 14.79 -31.68 -2.24
CA GLY A 173 15.74 -32.43 -1.40
C GLY A 173 15.16 -32.97 -0.08
N VAL A 174 13.86 -32.80 0.16
CA VAL A 174 13.25 -33.08 1.46
C VAL A 174 12.04 -34.00 1.31
N SER A 175 11.84 -34.88 2.27
CA SER A 175 10.65 -35.72 2.38
C SER A 175 9.66 -35.09 3.35
N ILE A 176 8.42 -34.92 2.93
CA ILE A 176 7.35 -34.30 3.71
C ILE A 176 6.29 -35.36 4.00
N ARG A 177 6.00 -35.58 5.28
CA ARG A 177 4.98 -36.52 5.75
C ARG A 177 3.97 -35.76 6.61
N THR A 178 2.71 -36.15 6.55
CA THR A 178 1.66 -35.63 7.45
C THR A 178 1.62 -36.44 8.74
N LYS A 179 1.65 -35.76 9.89
CA LYS A 179 1.54 -36.38 11.21
C LYS A 179 0.47 -35.64 12.00
N GLY A 180 -0.69 -36.25 12.17
CA GLY A 180 -1.84 -35.63 12.84
C GLY A 180 -2.27 -34.33 12.15
N THR A 181 -2.24 -33.22 12.88
CA THR A 181 -2.59 -31.87 12.42
C THR A 181 -1.39 -31.08 11.89
N GLY A 182 -0.24 -31.72 11.63
CA GLY A 182 0.98 -31.06 11.19
C GLY A 182 1.73 -31.79 10.07
N ILE A 183 2.86 -31.22 9.70
CA ILE A 183 3.82 -31.80 8.77
C ILE A 183 5.14 -32.10 9.47
N VAL A 184 5.74 -33.22 9.09
CA VAL A 184 7.10 -33.61 9.47
C VAL A 184 7.94 -33.62 8.22
N ILE A 185 9.07 -32.93 8.30
CA ILE A 185 9.95 -32.65 7.19
C ILE A 185 11.30 -33.29 7.51
N ALA A 186 11.71 -34.28 6.72
CA ALA A 186 12.95 -35.03 6.90
C ALA A 186 13.85 -34.87 5.66
N PRO A 187 15.09 -34.38 5.80
CA PRO A 187 16.05 -34.30 4.70
C PRO A 187 16.33 -35.68 4.09
N LYS A 188 16.59 -35.75 2.78
CA LYS A 188 16.96 -37.01 2.12
C LYS A 188 18.43 -37.40 2.35
N GLU A 189 19.27 -36.43 2.67
CA GLU A 189 20.69 -36.62 2.95
C GLU A 189 20.96 -36.42 4.45
N THR A 190 22.05 -36.99 4.96
CA THR A 190 22.52 -36.73 6.32
C THR A 190 23.02 -35.29 6.43
N VAL A 191 22.35 -34.50 7.27
CA VAL A 191 22.61 -33.05 7.42
C VAL A 191 23.03 -32.73 8.83
N THR A 192 23.85 -31.70 9.01
CA THR A 192 24.24 -31.22 10.34
C THR A 192 23.11 -30.45 11.03
N VAL A 193 23.16 -30.35 12.36
CA VAL A 193 22.17 -29.57 13.15
C VAL A 193 22.07 -28.12 12.68
N LYS A 194 23.20 -27.51 12.29
CA LYS A 194 23.26 -26.13 11.78
C LYS A 194 22.55 -25.99 10.44
N GLU A 195 22.68 -26.97 9.56
CA GLU A 195 21.99 -26.99 8.27
C GLU A 195 20.49 -27.26 8.44
N LEU A 196 20.10 -28.08 9.41
CA LEU A 196 18.70 -28.32 9.76
C LEU A 196 18.02 -27.04 10.29
N GLN A 197 18.73 -26.24 11.10
CA GLN A 197 18.26 -24.92 11.54
C GLN A 197 18.11 -23.94 10.37
N LYS A 198 19.08 -23.91 9.43
CA LYS A 198 18.97 -23.10 8.21
C LYS A 198 17.80 -23.53 7.33
N LEU A 199 17.57 -24.84 7.21
CA LEU A 199 16.45 -25.40 6.46
C LEU A 199 15.12 -25.00 7.10
N LYS A 200 15.01 -25.11 8.43
CA LYS A 200 13.84 -24.63 9.18
C LYS A 200 13.54 -23.16 8.89
N ALA A 201 14.54 -22.28 8.93
CA ALA A 201 14.36 -20.86 8.62
C ALA A 201 13.84 -20.64 7.19
N LYS A 202 14.44 -21.31 6.20
CA LYS A 202 13.99 -21.25 4.80
C LYS A 202 12.57 -21.78 4.60
N LEU A 203 12.19 -22.83 5.32
CA LEU A 203 10.84 -23.40 5.26
C LEU A 203 9.81 -22.42 5.82
N LEU A 204 10.12 -21.75 6.94
CA LEU A 204 9.23 -20.76 7.56
C LEU A 204 8.94 -19.55 6.65
N ASP A 205 9.92 -19.15 5.84
CA ASP A 205 9.77 -18.06 4.86
C ASP A 205 9.19 -18.51 3.51
N ALA A 206 8.83 -19.79 3.36
CA ALA A 206 8.23 -20.29 2.13
C ALA A 206 6.86 -19.65 1.88
N HIS A 207 6.67 -19.14 0.66
CA HIS A 207 5.41 -18.58 0.18
C HIS A 207 4.37 -19.68 -0.06
N ILE A 208 3.16 -19.50 0.48
CA ILE A 208 2.08 -20.49 0.35
C ILE A 208 0.93 -19.95 -0.49
N LYS A 209 0.48 -18.72 -0.25
CA LYS A 209 -0.67 -18.14 -0.93
C LYS A 209 -0.55 -16.62 -0.98
N GLY A 210 -1.20 -16.01 -1.97
CA GLY A 210 -1.35 -14.56 -2.08
C GLY A 210 -0.31 -13.92 -2.99
N VAL A 211 -0.33 -12.60 -3.02
CA VAL A 211 0.62 -11.78 -3.78
C VAL A 211 1.85 -11.55 -2.92
N THR A 212 3.03 -11.83 -3.46
CA THR A 212 4.31 -11.59 -2.78
C THR A 212 4.49 -10.10 -2.53
N GLY A 213 4.74 -9.74 -1.26
CA GLY A 213 5.06 -8.37 -0.82
C GLY A 213 6.53 -8.01 -0.96
#